data_AF-A0A0D2CGU9-F1
#
_entry.id   AF-A0A0D2CGU9-F1
#
_cell.length_a   1.000
_cell.length_b   1.000
_cell.length_c   1.000
_cell.angle_alpha   90.00
_cell.angle_beta   90.00
_cell.angle_gamma   90.00
#
_symmetry.space_group_name_H-M   'P 1'
#
loop_
_entity.id
_entity.type
_entity.pdbx_description
1 polymer ?
#
loop_
_entity_poly.entity_id
_entity_poly.type
_entity_poly.pdbx_seq_one_letter_code
_entity_poly.pdbx_strand_id
1 'polypeptide(L)'
;MVASKPPPPASALSNTSAGLATLEPRIRQVSQSTIRKKWRPLPASSQEKVRQIFLNLKTKRSGAGGNGRIPPVGKLRNNARVQRKNATAASIREEEYEKVVEEVADKLLARLPRMPFPHTNASTVDDSPFDLSATLARIATLQAQMTTNFQSVQLLRRQINREKLALKRDRAQLKTLEEGFKGSEALRRKKERGLHPLAKGLHREEEEEDEDGVEAELREEIERVNNIAGIYPANKKRGAISESMTFPTSPTLSPDSENDPELNSLLEQLRSHLLSMQNNTAPMQPVLAAMDEASTALDKFAARHGIGNGLGDT
;
A
#
# COMPACT_ATOMS: atom_id res chain seq x y z
N MET A 1 -54.19 -32.39 -8.52
CA MET A 1 -53.39 -31.93 -7.37
C MET A 1 -51.96 -31.74 -7.83
N VAL A 2 -51.58 -30.51 -8.17
CA VAL A 2 -50.21 -30.16 -8.57
C VAL A 2 -49.80 -28.98 -7.72
N ALA A 3 -48.85 -29.21 -6.81
CA ALA A 3 -48.43 -28.27 -5.79
C ALA A 3 -47.43 -27.25 -6.37
N SER A 4 -47.72 -25.97 -6.13
CA SER A 4 -46.90 -24.81 -6.46
C SER A 4 -45.56 -24.83 -5.71
N LYS A 5 -44.47 -24.56 -6.43
CA LYS A 5 -43.12 -24.41 -5.87
C LYS A 5 -42.80 -22.92 -5.66
N PRO A 6 -42.44 -22.46 -4.45
CA PRO A 6 -42.07 -21.07 -4.22
C PRO A 6 -40.59 -20.80 -4.60
N PRO A 7 -40.23 -19.55 -4.97
CA PRO A 7 -38.87 -19.17 -5.33
C PRO A 7 -37.99 -18.96 -4.08
N PRO A 8 -36.67 -19.18 -4.16
CA PRO A 8 -35.76 -18.91 -3.05
C PRO A 8 -35.44 -17.39 -2.92
N PRO A 9 -35.24 -16.88 -1.69
CA PRO A 9 -34.95 -15.47 -1.44
C PRO A 9 -33.48 -15.11 -1.72
N ALA A 10 -33.29 -13.89 -2.23
CA ALA A 10 -32.00 -13.22 -2.37
C ALA A 10 -31.33 -13.06 -0.99
N SER A 11 -30.02 -13.30 -0.92
CA SER A 11 -29.23 -13.04 0.27
C SER A 11 -27.85 -12.51 -0.11
N ALA A 12 -27.69 -11.22 0.19
CA ALA A 12 -26.52 -10.55 0.75
C ALA A 12 -25.18 -10.57 -0.02
N LEU A 13 -24.91 -9.43 -0.70
CA LEU A 13 -23.74 -8.57 -0.51
C LEU A 13 -22.49 -9.23 0.11
N SER A 14 -21.53 -9.63 -0.72
CA SER A 14 -20.17 -9.95 -0.27
C SER A 14 -19.32 -8.69 -0.22
N ASN A 15 -19.18 -8.14 0.99
CA ASN A 15 -18.27 -7.06 1.32
C ASN A 15 -16.81 -7.44 1.00
N THR A 16 -16.13 -6.50 0.35
CA THR A 16 -14.70 -6.48 0.13
C THR A 16 -13.95 -6.20 1.43
N SER A 17 -13.40 -7.22 2.06
CA SER A 17 -12.19 -7.09 2.86
C SER A 17 -11.34 -8.33 2.64
N ALA A 18 -10.35 -8.19 1.76
CA ALA A 18 -9.30 -9.18 1.59
C ALA A 18 -8.46 -9.21 2.87
N GLY A 19 -8.95 -9.92 3.89
CA GLY A 19 -8.19 -10.33 5.05
C GLY A 19 -7.07 -11.27 4.61
N LEU A 20 -5.88 -11.05 5.15
CA LEU A 20 -4.75 -11.96 5.05
C LEU A 20 -5.24 -13.40 5.27
N ALA A 21 -4.87 -14.32 4.37
CA ALA A 21 -5.29 -15.71 4.41
C ALA A 21 -4.88 -16.37 5.74
N THR A 22 -5.80 -16.37 6.72
CA THR A 22 -5.69 -17.19 7.92
C THR A 22 -5.98 -18.63 7.53
N LEU A 23 -4.91 -19.43 7.42
CA LEU A 23 -5.02 -20.87 7.19
C LEU A 23 -5.59 -21.53 8.45
N GLU A 24 -6.91 -21.62 8.53
CA GLU A 24 -7.56 -22.44 9.55
C GLU A 24 -7.29 -23.93 9.26
N PRO A 25 -6.95 -24.74 10.27
CA PRO A 25 -6.73 -26.15 10.08
C PRO A 25 -8.04 -26.84 9.68
N ARG A 26 -8.18 -27.20 8.40
CA ARG A 26 -9.34 -27.92 7.88
C ARG A 26 -9.26 -29.40 8.25
N ILE A 27 -9.87 -29.77 9.36
CA ILE A 27 -9.95 -31.17 9.81
C ILE A 27 -11.00 -31.90 8.96
N ARG A 28 -10.59 -32.93 8.20
CA ARG A 28 -11.50 -33.84 7.48
C ARG A 28 -11.71 -35.10 8.31
N GLN A 29 -12.96 -35.41 8.67
CA GLN A 29 -13.31 -36.67 9.30
C GLN A 29 -13.37 -37.77 8.23
N VAL A 30 -12.58 -38.83 8.40
CA VAL A 30 -12.51 -39.98 7.48
C VAL A 30 -12.93 -41.24 8.23
N SER A 31 -13.78 -42.07 7.63
CA SER A 31 -14.23 -43.30 8.28
C SER A 31 -13.09 -44.31 8.44
N GLN A 32 -13.09 -45.07 9.55
CA GLN A 32 -12.07 -46.10 9.81
C GLN A 32 -12.04 -47.20 8.72
N SER A 33 -13.18 -47.49 8.11
CA SER A 33 -13.28 -48.45 7.00
C SER A 33 -12.61 -47.93 5.73
N THR A 34 -12.70 -46.62 5.45
CA THR A 34 -11.97 -45.97 4.36
C THR A 34 -10.46 -46.05 4.59
N ILE A 35 -10.00 -45.78 5.81
CA ILE A 35 -8.56 -45.89 6.17
C ILE A 35 -8.07 -47.32 5.93
N ARG A 36 -8.74 -48.34 6.47
CA ARG A 36 -8.27 -49.74 6.34
C ARG A 36 -8.34 -50.29 4.91
N LYS A 37 -9.32 -49.87 4.11
CA LYS A 37 -9.54 -50.38 2.73
C LYS A 37 -8.77 -49.59 1.67
N LYS A 38 -8.59 -48.29 1.86
CA LYS A 38 -8.05 -47.37 0.84
C LYS A 38 -6.71 -46.78 1.24
N TRP A 39 -6.14 -47.04 2.40
CA TRP A 39 -4.80 -46.54 2.71
C TRP A 39 -3.87 -47.75 2.75
N ARG A 40 -2.98 -47.82 1.75
CA ARG A 40 -1.96 -48.87 1.65
C ARG A 40 -0.73 -48.45 2.46
N PRO A 41 0.05 -49.42 2.99
CA PRO A 41 1.34 -49.10 3.59
C PRO A 41 2.25 -48.48 2.54
N LEU A 42 3.14 -47.59 2.99
CA LEU A 42 4.09 -46.88 2.14
C LEU A 42 4.94 -47.87 1.30
N PRO A 43 5.24 -47.60 0.02
CA PRO A 43 6.15 -48.43 -0.78
C PRO A 43 7.53 -48.56 -0.13
N ALA A 44 8.17 -49.74 -0.26
CA ALA A 44 9.45 -50.04 0.38
C ALA A 44 10.56 -49.02 0.06
N SER A 45 10.60 -48.49 -1.16
CA SER A 45 11.55 -47.44 -1.57
C SER A 45 11.39 -46.14 -0.75
N SER A 46 10.15 -45.71 -0.50
CA SER A 46 9.87 -44.52 0.30
C SER A 46 10.08 -44.78 1.79
N GLN A 47 9.84 -46.00 2.28
CA GLN A 47 10.19 -46.39 3.64
C GLN A 47 11.70 -46.29 3.88
N GLU A 48 12.52 -46.68 2.89
CA GLU A 48 13.97 -46.60 2.99
C GLU A 48 14.47 -45.15 3.01
N LYS A 49 13.88 -44.26 2.20
CA LYS A 49 14.17 -42.81 2.26
C LYS A 49 13.85 -42.22 3.63
N VAL A 50 12.72 -42.60 4.23
CA VAL A 50 12.34 -42.14 5.57
C VAL A 50 13.29 -42.70 6.64
N ARG A 51 13.72 -43.96 6.53
CA ARG A 51 14.78 -44.53 7.37
C ARG A 51 16.08 -43.74 7.27
N GLN A 52 16.51 -43.39 6.06
CA GLN A 52 17.69 -42.57 5.85
C GLN A 52 17.55 -41.17 6.48
N ILE A 53 16.38 -40.54 6.43
CA ILE A 53 16.14 -39.26 7.10
C ILE A 53 16.24 -39.39 8.61
N PHE A 54 15.60 -40.40 9.22
CA PHE A 54 15.71 -40.62 10.67
C PHE A 54 17.12 -41.00 11.10
N LEU A 55 17.83 -41.79 10.30
CA LEU A 55 19.23 -42.11 10.54
C LEU A 55 20.11 -40.86 10.43
N ASN A 56 19.87 -40.00 9.44
CA ASN A 56 20.57 -38.72 9.29
C ASN A 56 20.26 -37.75 10.44
N LEU A 57 19.05 -37.77 11.00
CA LEU A 57 18.71 -37.01 12.19
C LEU A 57 19.47 -37.53 13.41
N LYS A 58 19.55 -38.86 13.55
CA LYS A 58 20.32 -39.53 14.61
C LYS A 58 21.82 -39.24 14.47
N THR A 59 22.40 -39.33 13.27
CA THR A 59 23.83 -39.09 13.04
C THR A 59 24.22 -37.61 13.11
N LYS A 60 23.38 -36.69 12.62
CA LYS A 60 23.65 -35.24 12.70
C LYS A 60 23.52 -34.68 14.13
N ARG A 61 22.85 -35.40 15.03
CA ARG A 61 22.62 -34.96 16.42
C ARG A 61 23.46 -35.72 17.44
N SER A 62 23.75 -37.01 17.21
CA SER A 62 24.43 -37.90 18.18
C SER A 62 25.95 -37.72 18.30
N GLY A 63 26.58 -36.78 17.62
CA GLY A 63 27.96 -36.41 17.91
C GLY A 63 28.83 -36.19 16.68
N ALA A 64 28.99 -34.93 16.32
CA ALA A 64 30.22 -34.40 15.71
C ALA A 64 30.13 -32.88 15.77
N GLY A 65 31.08 -32.25 16.46
CA GLY A 65 31.18 -30.80 16.56
C GLY A 65 31.48 -30.14 15.21
N GLY A 66 30.46 -29.89 14.39
CA GLY A 66 30.59 -29.27 13.09
C GLY A 66 29.44 -28.32 12.78
N ASN A 67 29.60 -27.05 13.15
CA ASN A 67 29.12 -25.81 12.50
C ASN A 67 27.66 -25.66 11.99
N GLY A 68 26.75 -26.60 12.21
CA GLY A 68 25.35 -26.51 11.76
C GLY A 68 24.34 -26.11 12.84
N ARG A 69 24.81 -25.70 14.03
CA ARG A 69 23.93 -25.34 15.15
C ARG A 69 23.22 -24.03 14.82
N ILE A 70 21.95 -24.12 14.44
CA ILE A 70 21.03 -22.96 14.43
C ILE A 70 21.16 -22.32 15.80
N PRO A 71 21.66 -21.08 15.92
CA PRO A 71 21.81 -20.43 17.21
C PRO A 71 20.43 -20.33 17.87
N PRO A 72 20.31 -20.59 19.19
CA PRO A 72 19.08 -20.30 19.90
C PRO A 72 18.76 -18.82 19.71
N VAL A 73 17.67 -18.53 19.01
CA VAL A 73 17.21 -17.18 18.75
C VAL A 73 16.72 -16.62 20.09
N GLY A 74 17.59 -15.83 20.74
CA GLY A 74 17.21 -15.01 21.89
C GLY A 74 18.09 -15.17 23.12
N LYS A 75 19.11 -14.31 23.21
CA LYS A 75 19.33 -13.32 24.29
C LYS A 75 20.82 -12.98 24.37
N LEU A 76 21.15 -11.80 23.86
CA LEU A 76 22.40 -11.15 24.19
C LEU A 76 22.35 -10.59 25.62
N ARG A 77 23.50 -10.74 26.29
CA ARG A 77 24.09 -9.97 27.39
C ARG A 77 23.90 -10.44 28.84
N ASN A 78 25.08 -10.75 29.38
CA ASN A 78 25.57 -10.43 30.73
C ASN A 78 25.09 -11.31 31.87
N ASN A 79 25.76 -12.46 32.08
CA ASN A 79 26.09 -13.01 33.40
C ASN A 79 26.97 -14.26 33.29
N ALA A 80 28.28 -14.09 33.13
CA ALA A 80 29.22 -15.19 32.85
C ALA A 80 29.46 -16.17 34.02
N ARG A 81 29.03 -15.86 35.26
CA ARG A 81 29.34 -16.68 36.44
C ARG A 81 28.22 -17.62 36.91
N VAL A 82 26.97 -17.36 36.55
CA VAL A 82 25.80 -18.22 36.84
C VAL A 82 25.57 -19.27 35.74
N GLN A 83 26.13 -19.04 34.56
CA GLN A 83 25.91 -19.85 33.35
C GLN A 83 26.54 -21.25 33.39
N ARG A 84 27.56 -21.53 34.21
CA ARG A 84 28.20 -22.86 34.22
C ARG A 84 27.31 -23.97 34.79
N LYS A 85 26.45 -23.66 35.78
CA LYS A 85 25.48 -24.62 36.35
C LYS A 85 24.22 -24.75 35.49
N ASN A 86 23.85 -23.68 34.80
CA ASN A 86 22.71 -23.69 33.87
C ASN A 86 23.07 -24.33 32.52
N ALA A 87 24.33 -24.31 32.10
CA ALA A 87 24.81 -24.98 30.91
C ALA A 87 24.78 -26.51 31.06
N THR A 88 25.13 -27.05 32.23
CA THR A 88 25.00 -28.50 32.48
C THR A 88 23.54 -28.90 32.60
N ALA A 89 22.69 -28.11 33.28
CA ALA A 89 21.25 -28.37 33.33
C ALA A 89 20.56 -28.25 31.96
N ALA A 90 21.02 -27.32 31.10
CA ALA A 90 20.56 -27.20 29.73
C ALA A 90 21.09 -28.35 28.84
N SER A 91 22.33 -28.80 29.05
CA SER A 91 22.91 -29.98 28.39
C SER A 91 22.15 -31.25 28.76
N ILE A 92 21.86 -31.45 30.04
CA ILE A 92 21.07 -32.60 30.54
C ILE A 92 19.66 -32.56 29.94
N ARG A 93 19.02 -31.39 29.87
CA ARG A 93 17.71 -31.23 29.22
C ARG A 93 17.76 -31.46 27.72
N GLU A 94 18.86 -31.07 27.05
CA GLU A 94 19.10 -31.31 25.63
C GLU A 94 19.34 -32.81 25.37
N GLU A 95 20.11 -33.51 26.21
CA GLU A 95 20.32 -34.96 26.16
C GLU A 95 19.02 -35.74 26.42
N GLU A 96 18.22 -35.33 27.39
CA GLU A 96 16.89 -35.90 27.64
C GLU A 96 15.96 -35.68 26.43
N TYR A 97 15.99 -34.49 25.82
CA TYR A 97 15.23 -34.18 24.62
C TYR A 97 15.68 -35.05 23.44
N GLU A 98 16.99 -35.19 23.22
CA GLU A 98 17.55 -36.03 22.16
C GLU A 98 17.16 -37.50 22.38
N LYS A 99 17.23 -38.02 23.61
CA LYS A 99 16.77 -39.37 23.94
C LYS A 99 15.27 -39.55 23.66
N VAL A 100 14.43 -38.58 24.02
CA VAL A 100 12.99 -38.63 23.71
C VAL A 100 12.75 -38.61 22.21
N VAL A 101 13.50 -37.80 21.45
CA VAL A 101 13.42 -37.75 19.99
C VAL A 101 13.87 -39.07 19.35
N GLU A 102 14.93 -39.70 19.86
CA GLU A 102 15.40 -41.02 19.43
C GLU A 102 14.36 -42.11 19.71
N GLU A 103 13.77 -42.14 20.90
CA GLU A 103 12.71 -43.09 21.23
C GLU A 103 11.47 -42.92 20.34
N VAL A 104 11.11 -41.67 20.03
CA VAL A 104 10.02 -41.36 19.09
C VAL A 104 10.40 -41.80 17.67
N ALA A 105 11.62 -41.55 17.23
CA ALA A 105 12.12 -42.00 15.94
C ALA A 105 12.08 -43.52 15.82
N ASP A 106 12.54 -44.27 16.83
CA ASP A 106 12.51 -45.73 16.84
C ASP A 106 11.07 -46.27 16.86
N LYS A 107 10.17 -45.66 17.65
CA LYS A 107 8.73 -45.98 17.65
C LYS A 107 8.07 -45.70 16.30
N LEU A 108 8.47 -44.63 15.61
CA LEU A 108 7.99 -44.31 14.27
C LEU A 108 8.54 -45.30 13.25
N LEU A 109 9.84 -45.62 13.28
CA LEU A 109 10.48 -46.61 12.42
C LEU A 109 9.82 -47.99 12.53
N ALA A 110 9.50 -48.43 13.74
CA ALA A 110 8.78 -49.68 13.98
C ALA A 110 7.33 -49.67 13.48
N ARG A 111 6.70 -48.48 13.41
CA ARG A 111 5.30 -48.32 12.97
C ARG A 111 5.17 -47.97 11.49
N LEU A 112 6.21 -47.50 10.82
CA LEU A 112 6.23 -47.18 9.39
C LEU A 112 5.70 -48.30 8.48
N PRO A 113 6.06 -49.59 8.69
CA PRO A 113 5.57 -50.67 7.83
C PRO A 113 4.06 -50.93 7.98
N ARG A 114 3.47 -50.49 9.09
CA ARG A 114 2.09 -50.77 9.49
C ARG A 114 1.19 -49.54 9.49
N MET A 115 1.73 -48.36 9.20
CA MET A 115 0.98 -47.11 9.14
C MET A 115 0.27 -47.01 7.78
N PRO A 116 -1.08 -46.95 7.76
CA PRO A 116 -1.80 -46.69 6.54
C PRO A 116 -1.56 -45.24 6.11
N PHE A 117 -1.07 -45.02 4.90
CA PHE A 117 -0.93 -43.67 4.35
C PHE A 117 -2.07 -43.40 3.36
N PRO A 118 -2.67 -42.20 3.39
CA PRO A 118 -3.65 -41.82 2.38
C PRO A 118 -3.03 -41.94 0.99
N HIS A 119 -3.77 -42.50 0.02
CA HIS A 119 -3.34 -42.44 -1.37
C HIS A 119 -3.08 -40.99 -1.75
N THR A 120 -1.86 -40.67 -2.15
CA THR A 120 -1.62 -39.52 -3.00
C THR A 120 -2.26 -39.87 -4.33
N ASN A 121 -3.32 -39.16 -4.72
CA ASN A 121 -3.93 -39.37 -6.02
C ASN A 121 -2.82 -39.06 -7.04
N ALA A 122 -2.36 -40.08 -7.77
CA ALA A 122 -1.26 -39.97 -8.73
C ALA A 122 -1.50 -38.93 -9.85
N SER A 123 -2.70 -38.36 -9.94
CA SER A 123 -3.06 -37.29 -10.89
C SER A 123 -2.70 -35.87 -10.42
N THR A 124 -2.37 -35.66 -9.14
CA THR A 124 -1.90 -34.35 -8.63
C THR A 124 -0.52 -34.45 -8.02
N VAL A 125 0.24 -35.46 -8.42
CA VAL A 125 1.68 -35.49 -8.26
C VAL A 125 2.23 -34.58 -9.35
N ASP A 126 2.13 -33.28 -9.11
CA ASP A 126 3.20 -32.42 -9.58
C ASP A 126 4.39 -32.84 -8.71
N ASP A 127 5.15 -33.83 -9.18
CA ASP A 127 6.48 -34.21 -8.70
C ASP A 127 7.48 -33.04 -8.94
N SER A 128 7.01 -31.79 -8.97
CA SER A 128 7.88 -30.63 -8.94
C SER A 128 8.63 -30.71 -7.62
N PRO A 129 9.94 -31.05 -7.64
CA PRO A 129 10.72 -31.16 -6.42
C PRO A 129 10.56 -29.82 -5.71
N PHE A 130 10.32 -29.86 -4.40
CA PHE A 130 10.32 -28.65 -3.59
C PHE A 130 11.69 -27.99 -3.78
N ASP A 131 11.73 -26.96 -4.61
CA ASP A 131 12.96 -26.29 -4.94
C ASP A 131 13.29 -25.32 -3.83
N LEU A 132 14.05 -25.83 -2.85
CA LEU A 132 14.57 -25.04 -1.75
C LEU A 132 15.30 -23.80 -2.27
N SER A 133 16.01 -23.90 -3.39
CA SER A 133 16.76 -22.77 -3.95
C SER A 133 15.82 -21.66 -4.45
N ALA A 134 14.76 -22.01 -5.20
CA ALA A 134 13.74 -21.05 -5.62
C ALA A 134 12.99 -20.42 -4.44
N THR A 135 12.69 -21.20 -3.39
CA THR A 135 12.04 -20.66 -2.19
C THR A 135 12.96 -19.71 -1.42
N LEU A 136 14.25 -20.01 -1.29
CA LEU A 136 15.23 -19.12 -0.66
C LEU A 136 15.43 -17.84 -1.48
N ALA A 137 15.49 -17.94 -2.81
CA ALA A 137 15.55 -16.78 -3.69
C ALA A 137 14.31 -15.89 -3.50
N ARG A 138 13.11 -16.48 -3.42
CA ARG A 138 11.87 -15.76 -3.14
C ARG A 138 11.87 -15.10 -1.76
N ILE A 139 12.41 -15.77 -0.74
CA ILE A 139 12.54 -15.18 0.59
C ILE A 139 13.49 -13.98 0.54
N ALA A 140 14.62 -14.09 -0.15
CA ALA A 140 15.58 -13.00 -0.31
C ALA A 140 14.98 -11.79 -1.05
N THR A 141 14.22 -12.02 -2.13
CA THR A 141 13.54 -10.93 -2.85
C THR A 141 12.48 -10.25 -1.98
N LEU A 142 11.67 -11.03 -1.24
CA LEU A 142 10.68 -10.48 -0.31
C LEU A 142 11.34 -9.69 0.83
N GLN A 143 12.47 -10.17 1.35
CA GLN A 143 13.23 -9.45 2.37
C GLN A 143 13.78 -8.13 1.82
N ALA A 144 14.37 -8.14 0.61
CA ALA A 144 14.85 -6.93 -0.04
C ALA A 144 13.72 -5.92 -0.25
N GLN A 145 12.57 -6.36 -0.78
CA GLN A 145 11.38 -5.53 -0.93
C GLN A 145 10.89 -4.95 0.40
N MET A 146 10.84 -5.79 1.45
CA MET A 146 10.46 -5.34 2.79
C MET A 146 11.43 -4.29 3.33
N THR A 147 12.73 -4.46 3.15
CA THR A 147 13.75 -3.50 3.58
C THR A 147 13.62 -2.17 2.81
N THR A 148 13.45 -2.21 1.49
CA THR A 148 13.24 -1.01 0.67
C THR A 148 11.97 -0.27 1.08
N ASN A 149 10.87 -0.99 1.29
CA ASN A 149 9.60 -0.42 1.75
C ASN A 149 9.71 0.17 3.16
N PHE A 150 10.47 -0.47 4.05
CA PHE A 150 10.69 0.06 5.38
C PHE A 150 11.50 1.35 5.35
N GLN A 151 12.54 1.41 4.51
CA GLN A 151 13.34 2.63 4.30
C GLN A 151 12.51 3.75 3.68
N SER A 152 11.67 3.46 2.68
CA SER A 152 10.80 4.46 2.06
C SER A 152 9.80 5.03 3.07
N VAL A 153 9.19 4.18 3.91
CA VAL A 153 8.31 4.63 5.00
C VAL A 153 9.04 5.55 5.99
N GLN A 154 10.30 5.25 6.34
CA GLN A 154 11.08 6.13 7.21
C GLN A 154 11.36 7.49 6.58
N LEU A 155 11.70 7.54 5.29
CA LEU A 155 11.90 8.78 4.55
C LEU A 155 10.61 9.60 4.48
N LEU A 156 9.48 8.97 4.14
CA LEU A 156 8.17 9.61 4.11
C LEU A 156 7.77 10.16 5.48
N ARG A 157 7.99 9.40 6.56
CA ARG A 157 7.74 9.88 7.93
C ARG A 157 8.58 11.11 8.27
N ARG A 158 9.85 11.12 7.88
CA ARG A 158 10.74 12.27 8.08
C ARG A 158 10.24 13.49 7.30
N GLN A 159 9.81 13.29 6.06
CA GLN A 159 9.26 14.36 5.22
C GLN A 159 7.95 14.92 5.78
N ILE A 160 7.01 14.04 6.16
CA ILE A 160 5.75 14.45 6.81
C ILE A 160 6.03 15.26 8.07
N ASN A 161 7.01 14.87 8.89
CA ASN A 161 7.36 15.62 10.08
C ASN A 161 7.95 17.00 9.76
N ARG A 162 8.77 17.09 8.69
CA ARG A 162 9.30 18.37 8.21
C ARG A 162 8.17 19.31 7.76
N GLU A 163 7.22 18.80 6.98
CA GLU A 163 6.06 19.55 6.50
C GLU A 163 5.12 19.95 7.65
N LYS A 164 4.86 19.05 8.61
CA LYS A 164 4.09 19.39 9.82
C LYS A 164 4.73 20.52 10.63
N LEU A 165 6.07 20.55 10.72
CA LEU A 165 6.78 21.63 11.39
C LEU A 165 6.72 22.95 10.60
N ALA A 166 6.77 22.90 9.26
CA ALA A 166 6.57 24.07 8.42
C ALA A 166 5.15 24.64 8.62
N LEU A 167 4.13 23.80 8.47
CA LEU A 167 2.73 24.18 8.70
C LEU A 167 2.47 24.74 10.09
N LYS A 168 3.19 24.28 11.12
CA LYS A 168 3.07 24.84 12.47
C LYS A 168 3.63 26.27 12.55
N ARG A 169 4.71 26.57 11.83
CA ARG A 169 5.27 27.93 11.74
C ARG A 169 4.32 28.85 10.99
N ASP A 170 3.81 28.40 9.85
CA ASP A 170 2.90 29.20 9.02
C ASP A 170 1.59 29.49 9.77
N ARG A 171 1.04 28.50 10.47
CA ARG A 171 -0.12 28.72 11.36
C ARG A 171 0.16 29.68 12.50
N ALA A 172 1.39 29.72 13.02
CA ALA A 172 1.76 30.69 14.05
C ALA A 172 1.84 32.11 13.45
N GLN A 173 2.42 32.24 12.25
CA GLN A 173 2.47 33.52 11.53
C GLN A 173 1.07 34.04 11.21
N LEU A 174 0.18 33.18 10.70
CA LEU A 174 -1.22 33.55 10.46
C LEU A 174 -1.92 34.03 11.73
N LYS A 175 -1.72 33.34 12.86
CA LYS A 175 -2.27 33.81 14.15
C LYS A 175 -1.75 35.17 14.55
N THR A 176 -0.45 35.44 14.37
CA THR A 176 0.11 36.76 14.68
C THR A 176 -0.46 37.85 13.78
N LEU A 177 -0.71 37.56 12.50
CA LEU A 177 -1.36 38.49 11.58
C LEU A 177 -2.84 38.70 11.91
N GLU A 178 -3.57 37.64 12.25
CA GLU A 178 -4.97 37.72 12.69
C GLU A 178 -5.12 38.55 13.97
N GLU A 179 -4.23 38.36 14.94
CA GLU A 179 -4.20 39.16 16.17
C GLU A 179 -3.85 40.63 15.87
N GLY A 180 -2.90 40.88 14.96
CA GLY A 180 -2.57 42.21 14.47
C GLY A 180 -3.74 42.90 13.77
N PHE A 181 -4.43 42.20 12.87
CA PHE A 181 -5.61 42.70 12.17
C PHE A 181 -6.75 43.01 13.15
N LYS A 182 -7.09 42.07 14.05
CA LYS A 182 -8.11 42.28 15.09
C LYS A 182 -7.74 43.44 16.03
N GLY A 183 -6.46 43.60 16.36
CA GLY A 183 -5.96 44.70 17.18
C GLY A 183 -6.12 46.05 16.48
N SER A 184 -5.77 46.11 15.18
CA SER A 184 -5.94 47.29 14.33
C SER A 184 -7.42 47.67 14.20
N GLU A 185 -8.27 46.69 13.86
CA GLU A 185 -9.71 46.88 13.74
C GLU A 185 -10.34 47.36 15.06
N ALA A 186 -9.93 46.78 16.19
CA ALA A 186 -10.41 47.22 17.51
C ALA A 186 -9.96 48.65 17.86
N LEU A 187 -8.75 49.05 17.47
CA LEU A 187 -8.27 50.43 17.61
C LEU A 187 -9.07 51.38 16.71
N ARG A 188 -9.32 51.00 15.46
CA ARG A 188 -10.13 51.77 14.51
C ARG A 188 -11.54 51.98 15.06
N ARG A 189 -12.23 50.92 15.50
CA ARG A 189 -13.54 51.02 16.15
C ARG A 189 -13.54 51.92 17.39
N LYS A 190 -12.46 51.91 18.19
CA LYS A 190 -12.32 52.84 19.34
C LYS A 190 -12.18 54.29 18.90
N LYS A 191 -11.39 54.57 17.86
CA LYS A 191 -11.25 55.91 17.27
C LYS A 191 -12.59 56.38 16.71
N GLU A 192 -13.27 55.54 15.94
CA GLU A 192 -14.58 55.83 15.35
C GLU A 192 -15.66 56.13 16.40
N ARG A 193 -15.64 55.49 17.58
CA ARG A 193 -16.58 55.80 18.67
C ARG A 193 -16.51 57.25 19.16
N GLY A 194 -15.36 57.90 19.01
CA GLY A 194 -15.16 59.31 19.37
C GLY A 194 -15.44 60.30 18.24
N LEU A 195 -15.71 59.84 17.02
CA LEU A 195 -15.92 60.70 15.85
C LEU A 195 -17.40 61.10 15.69
N HIS A 196 -17.61 62.35 15.27
CA HIS A 196 -18.92 62.86 14.91
C HIS A 196 -19.48 62.17 13.64
N PRO A 197 -20.82 62.09 13.47
CA PRO A 197 -21.46 61.35 12.37
C PRO A 197 -21.01 61.74 10.96
N LEU A 198 -20.72 63.03 10.73
CA LEU A 198 -20.23 63.52 9.42
C LEU A 198 -18.78 63.13 9.16
N ALA A 199 -17.93 63.12 10.20
CA ALA A 199 -16.54 62.67 10.10
C ALA A 199 -16.43 61.14 9.92
N LYS A 200 -17.43 60.38 10.38
CA LYS A 200 -17.54 58.95 10.09
C LYS A 200 -17.84 58.65 8.62
N GLY A 201 -18.60 59.53 7.95
CA GLY A 201 -18.91 59.39 6.53
C GLY A 201 -17.68 59.54 5.65
N LEU A 202 -16.90 60.61 5.88
CA LEU A 202 -15.67 60.88 5.13
C LEU A 202 -14.57 59.83 5.37
N HIS A 203 -14.36 59.40 6.62
CA HIS A 203 -13.40 58.35 6.93
C HIS A 203 -13.78 57.02 6.26
N ARG A 204 -15.08 56.72 6.14
CA ARG A 204 -15.56 55.51 5.48
C ARG A 204 -15.35 55.55 3.96
N GLU A 205 -15.55 56.70 3.34
CA GLU A 205 -15.28 56.91 1.90
C GLU A 205 -13.77 56.80 1.61
N GLU A 206 -12.91 57.35 2.48
CA GLU A 206 -11.44 57.21 2.37
C GLU A 206 -10.95 55.77 2.56
N GLU A 207 -11.51 54.97 3.49
CA GLU A 207 -11.12 53.55 3.58
C GLU A 207 -11.54 52.76 2.34
N GLU A 208 -12.77 52.98 1.83
CA GLU A 208 -13.33 52.17 0.74
C GLU A 208 -12.52 52.38 -0.55
N GLU A 209 -11.97 53.58 -0.80
CA GLU A 209 -11.08 53.87 -1.93
C GLU A 209 -9.68 53.22 -1.79
N ASP A 210 -9.09 53.20 -0.59
CA ASP A 210 -7.79 52.57 -0.33
C ASP A 210 -7.88 51.02 -0.28
N GLU A 211 -8.98 50.48 0.24
CA GLU A 211 -9.21 49.03 0.37
C GLU A 211 -9.49 48.39 -1.01
N ASP A 212 -10.26 49.07 -1.88
CA ASP A 212 -10.51 48.61 -3.25
C ASP A 212 -9.24 48.66 -4.14
N GLY A 213 -8.38 49.66 -3.95
CA GLY A 213 -7.11 49.79 -4.68
C GLY A 213 -6.11 48.68 -4.34
N VAL A 214 -5.97 48.35 -3.05
CA VAL A 214 -5.03 47.30 -2.59
C VAL A 214 -5.57 45.90 -2.89
N GLU A 215 -6.88 45.67 -2.78
CA GLU A 215 -7.54 44.40 -3.13
C GLU A 215 -7.40 44.11 -4.65
N ALA A 216 -7.53 45.12 -5.51
CA ALA A 216 -7.31 44.98 -6.95
C ALA A 216 -5.85 44.65 -7.29
N GLU A 217 -4.89 45.33 -6.66
CA GLU A 217 -3.46 45.06 -6.86
C GLU A 217 -3.06 43.65 -6.39
N LEU A 218 -3.60 43.20 -5.26
CA LEU A 218 -3.35 41.85 -4.73
C LEU A 218 -3.96 40.77 -5.64
N ARG A 219 -5.14 41.02 -6.22
CA ARG A 219 -5.79 40.12 -7.19
C ARG A 219 -4.95 40.00 -8.46
N GLU A 220 -4.45 41.11 -8.99
CA GLU A 220 -3.55 41.08 -10.14
C GLU A 220 -2.25 40.32 -9.84
N GLU A 221 -1.67 40.48 -8.65
CA GLU A 221 -0.46 39.76 -8.26
C GLU A 221 -0.70 38.24 -8.13
N ILE A 222 -1.84 37.85 -7.55
CA ILE A 222 -2.25 36.44 -7.48
C ILE A 222 -2.44 35.85 -8.88
N GLU A 223 -3.05 36.60 -9.80
CA GLU A 223 -3.19 36.18 -11.20
C GLU A 223 -1.84 36.06 -11.92
N ARG A 224 -0.90 36.99 -11.68
CA ARG A 224 0.48 36.91 -12.19
C ARG A 224 1.20 35.64 -11.69
N VAL A 225 1.11 35.33 -10.41
CA VAL A 225 1.73 34.14 -9.81
C VAL A 225 1.07 32.85 -10.31
N ASN A 226 -0.26 32.82 -10.44
CA ASN A 226 -1.00 31.67 -10.98
C ASN A 226 -0.67 31.38 -12.45
N ASN A 227 -0.46 32.43 -13.26
CA ASN A 227 -0.03 32.31 -14.65
C ASN A 227 1.39 31.72 -14.77
N ILE A 228 2.32 32.13 -13.88
CA ILE A 228 3.67 31.56 -13.83
C ILE A 228 3.64 30.10 -13.35
N ALA A 229 2.75 29.76 -12.42
CA ALA A 229 2.58 28.41 -11.87
C ALA A 229 1.73 27.47 -12.75
N GLY A 230 1.15 27.95 -13.85
CA GLY A 230 0.34 27.16 -14.78
C GLY A 230 -1.04 26.74 -14.24
N ILE A 231 -1.56 27.44 -13.23
CA ILE A 231 -2.85 27.16 -12.60
C ILE A 231 -3.92 28.06 -13.24
N TYR A 232 -4.60 27.57 -14.27
CA TYR A 232 -5.72 28.30 -14.88
C TYR A 232 -7.01 28.09 -14.07
N PRO A 233 -7.75 29.16 -13.71
CA PRO A 233 -9.07 29.01 -13.09
C PRO A 233 -10.04 28.35 -14.07
N ALA A 234 -10.72 27.29 -13.61
CA ALA A 234 -11.47 26.34 -14.43
C ALA A 234 -12.75 26.88 -15.12
N ASN A 235 -13.03 28.19 -15.10
CA ASN A 235 -14.35 28.72 -15.44
C ASN A 235 -14.38 29.72 -16.59
N LYS A 236 -13.57 29.50 -17.64
CA LYS A 236 -13.72 30.24 -18.91
C LYS A 236 -13.62 29.29 -20.09
N LYS A 237 -14.77 28.72 -20.49
CA LYS A 237 -14.92 28.04 -21.78
C LYS A 237 -16.04 28.68 -22.60
N ARG A 238 -15.62 29.11 -23.80
CA ARG A 238 -16.35 29.31 -25.06
C ARG A 238 -17.06 30.66 -25.29
N GLY A 239 -16.37 31.48 -26.08
CA GLY A 239 -16.88 32.59 -26.89
C GLY A 239 -15.82 32.89 -27.95
N ALA A 240 -16.17 32.82 -29.22
CA ALA A 240 -15.23 32.63 -30.32
C ALA A 240 -14.63 33.95 -30.90
N ILE A 241 -13.64 33.73 -31.79
CA ILE A 241 -13.22 34.55 -32.95
C ILE A 241 -12.15 35.65 -32.73
N SER A 242 -10.94 35.32 -33.20
CA SER A 242 -10.03 36.10 -34.06
C SER A 242 -9.86 37.60 -33.80
N GLU A 243 -8.69 37.99 -33.29
CA GLU A 243 -7.92 39.11 -33.85
C GLU A 243 -6.45 39.07 -33.41
N SER A 244 -5.61 39.49 -34.35
CA SER A 244 -4.16 39.58 -34.35
C SER A 244 -3.54 40.31 -33.16
N MET A 245 -2.40 39.85 -32.66
CA MET A 245 -1.25 40.68 -32.21
C MET A 245 -0.04 39.79 -31.90
N THR A 246 0.93 39.81 -32.83
CA THR A 246 2.38 39.64 -32.68
C THR A 246 2.93 38.89 -31.45
N PHE A 247 3.43 37.67 -31.68
CA PHE A 247 4.42 37.01 -30.83
C PHE A 247 5.82 37.59 -31.07
N PRO A 248 6.61 37.93 -30.04
CA PRO A 248 8.06 37.99 -30.18
C PRO A 248 8.65 36.58 -30.02
N THR A 249 9.20 36.07 -31.13
CA THR A 249 10.35 35.17 -31.22
C THR A 249 10.36 33.91 -30.34
N SER A 250 9.87 32.80 -30.89
CA SER A 250 10.42 31.48 -30.59
C SER A 250 11.72 31.29 -31.39
N PRO A 251 12.80 30.73 -30.81
CA PRO A 251 13.99 30.40 -31.57
C PRO A 251 13.70 29.20 -32.49
N THR A 252 14.00 29.40 -33.76
CA THR A 252 14.05 28.40 -34.82
C THR A 252 14.85 27.17 -34.38
N LEU A 253 14.18 26.02 -34.26
CA LEU A 253 14.83 24.71 -34.23
C LEU A 253 15.19 24.33 -35.67
N SER A 254 16.49 24.30 -35.95
CA SER A 254 17.08 23.78 -37.17
C SER A 254 16.85 22.26 -37.30
N PRO A 255 16.62 21.72 -38.52
CA PRO A 255 16.28 20.31 -38.76
C PRO A 255 17.49 19.34 -38.75
N ASP A 256 18.58 19.65 -38.05
CA ASP A 256 19.78 18.80 -37.97
C ASP A 256 19.92 18.03 -36.63
N SER A 257 18.96 18.15 -35.71
CA SER A 257 19.03 17.55 -34.36
C SER A 257 18.58 16.07 -34.25
N GLU A 258 18.26 15.38 -35.34
CA GLU A 258 17.86 13.97 -35.29
C GLU A 258 19.01 13.01 -34.91
N ASN A 259 20.27 13.49 -34.94
CA ASN A 259 21.46 12.67 -34.68
C ASN A 259 22.18 12.97 -33.35
N ASP A 260 21.58 13.73 -32.43
CA ASP A 260 22.18 13.91 -31.10
C ASP A 260 21.97 12.64 -30.24
N PRO A 261 23.05 11.91 -29.88
CA PRO A 261 22.93 10.66 -29.12
C PRO A 261 22.36 10.90 -27.72
N GLU A 262 22.64 12.07 -27.14
CA GLU A 262 22.10 12.48 -25.84
C GLU A 262 20.59 12.76 -25.91
N LEU A 263 20.11 13.42 -26.98
CA LEU A 263 18.69 13.67 -27.18
C LEU A 263 17.91 12.37 -27.39
N ASN A 264 18.47 11.43 -28.15
CA ASN A 264 17.87 10.12 -28.37
C ASN A 264 17.78 9.31 -27.07
N SER A 265 18.81 9.34 -26.22
CA SER A 265 18.75 8.71 -24.89
C SER A 265 17.66 9.31 -24.01
N LEU A 266 17.47 10.64 -24.06
CA LEU A 266 16.44 11.33 -23.29
C LEU A 266 15.03 10.99 -23.81
N LEU A 267 14.86 10.92 -25.14
CA LEU A 267 13.61 10.52 -25.76
C LEU A 267 13.27 9.05 -25.45
N GLU A 268 14.26 8.17 -25.40
CA GLU A 268 14.08 6.77 -25.03
C GLU A 268 13.76 6.62 -23.54
N GLN A 269 14.39 7.42 -22.68
CA GLN A 269 14.05 7.50 -21.26
C GLN A 269 12.61 8.03 -21.05
N LEU A 270 12.20 9.03 -21.82
CA LEU A 270 10.85 9.58 -21.75
C LEU A 270 9.81 8.59 -22.28
N ARG A 271 10.09 7.89 -23.38
CA ARG A 271 9.24 6.83 -23.93
C ARG A 271 9.10 5.66 -22.96
N SER A 272 10.19 5.20 -22.36
CA SER A 272 10.16 4.12 -21.35
C SER A 272 9.41 4.55 -20.09
N HIS A 273 9.55 5.80 -19.66
CA HIS A 273 8.78 6.35 -18.54
C HIS A 273 7.29 6.45 -18.85
N LEU A 274 6.91 6.94 -20.04
CA LEU A 274 5.51 7.00 -20.47
C LEU A 274 4.90 5.60 -20.61
N LEU A 275 5.64 4.63 -21.14
CA LEU A 275 5.22 3.22 -21.20
C LEU A 275 5.05 2.63 -19.81
N SER A 276 5.92 2.96 -18.86
CA SER A 276 5.78 2.54 -17.46
C SER A 276 4.53 3.15 -16.81
N MET A 277 4.29 4.45 -17.00
CA MET A 277 3.07 5.12 -16.55
C MET A 277 1.81 4.52 -17.20
N GLN A 278 1.86 4.21 -18.49
CA GLN A 278 0.76 3.59 -19.22
C GLN A 278 0.47 2.18 -18.68
N ASN A 279 1.48 1.35 -18.45
CA ASN A 279 1.31 0.02 -17.87
C ASN A 279 0.81 0.07 -16.42
N ASN A 280 1.23 1.08 -15.65
CA ASN A 280 0.74 1.29 -14.28
C ASN A 280 -0.71 1.80 -14.25
N THR A 281 -1.15 2.52 -15.28
CA THR A 281 -2.53 3.03 -15.40
C THR A 281 -3.47 2.08 -16.16
N ALA A 282 -2.94 1.10 -16.89
CA ALA A 282 -3.71 0.04 -17.55
C ALA A 282 -4.71 -0.69 -16.62
N PRO A 283 -4.36 -1.11 -15.39
CA PRO A 283 -5.34 -1.75 -14.49
C PRO A 283 -6.43 -0.80 -13.98
N MET A 284 -6.26 0.53 -14.12
CA MET A 284 -7.30 1.51 -13.76
C MET A 284 -8.27 1.82 -14.90
N GLN A 285 -7.96 1.44 -16.15
CA GLN A 285 -8.83 1.66 -17.30
C GLN A 285 -10.23 1.03 -17.13
N PRO A 286 -10.39 -0.21 -16.60
CA PRO A 286 -11.72 -0.77 -16.34
C PRO A 286 -12.51 0.02 -15.28
N VAL A 287 -11.81 0.64 -14.31
CA VAL A 287 -12.45 1.46 -13.27
C VAL A 287 -12.96 2.77 -13.87
N LEU A 288 -12.15 3.42 -14.71
CA LEU A 288 -12.56 4.62 -15.44
C LEU A 288 -13.73 4.32 -16.38
N ALA A 289 -13.68 3.20 -17.11
CA ALA A 289 -14.79 2.76 -17.95
C ALA A 289 -16.07 2.48 -17.15
N ALA A 290 -15.97 1.86 -15.97
CA ALA A 290 -17.11 1.65 -15.08
C ALA A 290 -17.65 2.96 -14.49
N MET A 291 -16.78 3.93 -14.21
CA MET A 291 -17.20 5.28 -13.78
C MET A 291 -17.92 6.04 -14.88
N ASP A 292 -17.45 5.93 -16.13
CA ASP A 292 -18.11 6.52 -17.30
C ASP A 292 -19.44 5.81 -17.61
N GLU A 293 -19.51 4.49 -17.43
CA GLU A 293 -20.77 3.75 -17.52
C GLU A 293 -21.75 4.17 -16.43
N ALA A 294 -21.27 4.36 -15.19
CA ALA A 294 -22.10 4.82 -14.09
C ALA A 294 -22.57 6.27 -14.28
N SER A 295 -21.72 7.17 -14.79
CA SER A 295 -22.09 8.56 -15.07
C SER A 295 -23.12 8.63 -16.19
N THR A 296 -22.92 7.89 -17.28
CA THR A 296 -23.90 7.82 -18.37
C THR A 296 -25.21 7.14 -17.94
N ALA A 297 -25.16 6.17 -17.02
CA ALA A 297 -26.37 5.59 -16.43
C ALA A 297 -27.11 6.59 -15.54
N LEU A 298 -26.38 7.39 -14.76
CA LEU A 298 -26.94 8.46 -13.93
C LEU A 298 -27.58 9.55 -14.79
N ASP A 299 -26.91 9.99 -15.86
CA ASP A 299 -27.44 10.98 -16.81
C ASP A 299 -28.70 10.46 -17.51
N LYS A 300 -28.71 9.18 -17.91
CA LYS A 300 -29.90 8.53 -18.47
C LYS A 300 -31.03 8.43 -17.44
N PHE A 301 -30.72 8.17 -16.18
CA PHE A 301 -31.70 8.13 -15.09
C PHE A 301 -32.28 9.54 -14.82
N ALA A 302 -31.42 10.56 -14.74
CA ALA A 302 -31.81 11.95 -14.57
C ALA A 302 -32.69 12.45 -15.73
N ALA A 303 -32.33 12.10 -16.98
CA ALA A 303 -33.13 12.42 -18.16
C ALA A 303 -34.48 11.67 -18.20
N ARG A 304 -34.54 10.43 -17.70
CA ARG A 304 -35.79 9.64 -17.64
C ARG A 304 -36.72 10.06 -16.51
N HIS A 305 -36.18 10.54 -15.39
CA HIS A 305 -36.97 10.96 -14.24
C HIS A 305 -37.19 12.47 -14.15
N GLY A 306 -36.77 13.24 -15.16
CA GLY A 306 -37.07 14.66 -15.23
C GLY A 306 -36.57 15.44 -14.01
N ILE A 307 -35.44 15.01 -13.41
CA ILE A 307 -34.75 15.80 -12.38
C ILE A 307 -33.94 16.86 -13.13
N GLY A 308 -34.65 17.73 -13.83
CA GLY A 308 -34.10 18.95 -14.38
C GLY A 308 -33.76 19.87 -13.23
N ASN A 309 -32.53 20.38 -13.27
CA ASN A 309 -32.01 21.44 -12.43
C ASN A 309 -33.07 22.50 -12.11
N GLY A 310 -33.57 22.46 -10.87
CA GLY A 310 -34.37 23.49 -10.24
C GLY A 310 -33.70 23.94 -8.95
N LEU A 311 -32.46 24.45 -9.05
CA LEU A 311 -31.80 25.18 -7.98
C LEU A 311 -30.88 26.22 -8.61
N GLY A 312 -31.51 27.32 -9.01
CA GLY A 312 -30.85 28.48 -9.62
C GLY A 312 -31.88 29.43 -10.23
N ASP A 313 -32.84 29.88 -9.43
CA ASP A 313 -33.53 31.19 -9.57
C ASP A 313 -34.56 31.34 -8.45
N THR A 314 -34.12 31.88 -7.31
CA THR A 314 -34.77 32.90 -6.45
C THR A 314 -33.77 33.33 -5.38
#